data_AF-A0A3D2NI85-F1
#
_entry.id   AF-A0A3D2NI85-F1
#
_cell.length_a   1.000
_cell.length_b   1.000
_cell.length_c   1.000
_cell.angle_alpha   90.00
_cell.angle_beta   90.00
_cell.angle_gamma   90.00
#
_symmetry.space_group_name_H-M   'P 1'
#
loop_
_entity.id
_entity.type
_entity.pdbx_description
1 polymer ?
#
loop_
_entity_poly.entity_id
_entity_poly.type
_entity_poly.pdbx_seq_one_letter_code
_entity_poly.pdbx_strand_id
1 'polypeptide(L)' 'PPPPPGPPPTPAGLRLLNPGSPTDQRRQPHRTHMIVDLAEGAVTSVELVAIDPE' A
#
# COMPACT_ATOMS: atom_id res chain seq x y z
N PRO A 1 -8.58 19.83 -21.39
CA PRO A 1 -8.79 20.27 -20.00
C PRO A 1 -7.54 19.92 -19.18
N PRO A 2 -7.11 20.75 -18.22
CA PRO A 2 -6.05 20.36 -17.30
C PRO A 2 -6.52 19.16 -16.43
N PRO A 3 -5.60 18.30 -15.98
CA PRO A 3 -5.95 17.23 -15.05
C PRO A 3 -6.50 17.82 -13.74
N PRO A 4 -7.38 17.08 -13.04
CA PRO A 4 -7.83 17.51 -11.72
C PRO A 4 -6.64 17.64 -10.76
N PRO A 5 -6.72 18.53 -9.76
CA PRO A 5 -5.72 18.60 -8.72
C PRO A 5 -5.60 17.24 -8.01
N GLY A 6 -4.37 16.88 -7.65
CA GLY A 6 -4.11 15.66 -6.88
C GLY A 6 -4.72 15.72 -5.48
N PRO A 7 -4.73 14.58 -4.76
CA PRO A 7 -5.18 14.54 -3.37
C PRO A 7 -4.31 15.45 -2.47
N PRO A 8 -4.88 16.01 -1.39
CA PRO A 8 -4.13 16.82 -0.43
C PRO A 8 -3.05 15.99 0.27
N PRO A 9 -1.97 16.61 0.77
CA PRO A 9 -0.96 15.91 1.55
C PRO A 9 -1.58 15.32 2.83
N THR A 10 -1.11 14.16 3.24
CA THR A 10 -1.52 13.54 4.49
C THR A 10 -1.03 14.38 5.69
N PRO A 11 -1.82 14.49 6.76
CA PRO A 11 -1.36 15.10 8.00
C PRO A 11 -0.05 14.46 8.48
N ALA A 12 0.83 15.27 9.07
CA ALA A 12 2.09 14.79 9.62
C ALA A 12 1.83 13.66 10.65
N GLY A 13 2.58 12.57 10.55
CA GLY A 13 2.43 11.39 11.42
C GLY A 13 1.46 10.32 10.91
N LEU A 14 0.65 10.61 9.88
CA LEU A 14 -0.20 9.61 9.25
C LEU A 14 0.58 8.84 8.16
N ARG A 15 0.55 7.51 8.23
CA ARG A 15 1.13 6.63 7.21
C ARG A 15 0.00 5.92 6.45
N LEU A 16 -0.11 6.17 5.15
CA LEU A 16 -1.01 5.43 4.27
C LEU A 16 -0.26 4.21 3.72
N LEU A 17 -0.76 3.02 4.03
CA LEU A 17 -0.27 1.76 3.49
C LEU A 17 -1.27 1.26 2.44
N ASN A 18 -0.83 1.14 1.19
CA ASN A 18 -1.66 0.63 0.11
C ASN A 18 -0.88 -0.44 -0.67
N PRO A 19 -1.06 -1.74 -0.34
CA PRO A 19 -0.35 -2.82 -0.99
C PRO A 19 -0.91 -3.20 -2.36
N GLY A 20 -1.85 -2.43 -2.94
CA GLY A 20 -2.56 -2.86 -4.14
C GLY A 20 -3.53 -4.02 -3.86
N SER A 21 -3.77 -4.86 -4.87
CA SER A 21 -4.69 -6.00 -4.76
C SER A 21 -3.93 -7.33 -4.89
N PRO A 22 -4.28 -8.34 -4.08
CA PRO A 22 -3.73 -9.68 -4.21
C PRO A 22 -4.32 -10.45 -5.39
N THR A 23 -5.44 -9.99 -5.97
CA THR A 23 -6.14 -10.65 -7.08
C THR A 23 -6.15 -9.82 -8.36
N ASP A 24 -5.90 -8.52 -8.28
CA ASP A 24 -5.93 -7.61 -9.42
C ASP A 24 -4.53 -7.06 -9.73
N GLN A 25 -4.02 -7.36 -10.93
CA GLN A 25 -2.65 -7.03 -11.36
C GLN A 25 -2.55 -5.64 -12.02
N ARG A 26 -3.61 -4.80 -12.06
CA ARG A 26 -3.63 -3.59 -12.92
C ARG A 26 -2.34 -2.77 -12.85
N ARG A 27 -1.67 -2.64 -14.00
CA ARG A 27 -0.46 -1.83 -14.24
C ARG A 27 0.75 -2.12 -13.32
N GLN A 28 0.68 -3.11 -12.43
CA GLN A 28 1.77 -3.53 -11.54
C GLN A 28 2.35 -4.86 -12.06
N PRO A 29 3.67 -5.09 -11.92
CA PRO A 29 4.30 -6.33 -12.41
C PRO A 29 3.81 -7.57 -11.64
N HIS A 30 3.55 -7.45 -10.34
CA HIS A 30 3.09 -8.55 -9.47
C HIS A 30 1.80 -8.15 -8.74
N ARG A 31 0.99 -9.16 -8.35
CA ARG A 31 -0.06 -8.99 -7.35
C ARG A 31 0.61 -8.98 -5.98
N THR A 32 0.07 -8.24 -5.02
CA THR A 32 0.73 -8.06 -3.72
C THR A 32 -0.27 -8.06 -2.59
N HIS A 33 0.19 -8.52 -1.42
CA HIS A 33 -0.44 -8.21 -0.14
C HIS A 33 0.64 -7.67 0.81
N MET A 34 0.22 -7.12 1.95
CA MET A 34 1.14 -6.61 2.96
C MET A 34 0.81 -7.21 4.31
N ILE A 35 1.86 -7.53 5.06
CA ILE A 35 1.81 -7.94 6.46
C ILE A 35 2.31 -6.76 7.28
N VAL A 36 1.59 -6.44 8.35
CA VAL A 36 1.92 -5.34 9.26
C VAL A 36 1.88 -5.86 10.68
N ASP A 37 3.00 -5.79 11.38
CA ASP A 37 3.03 -6.06 12.82
C ASP A 37 2.75 -4.80 13.61
N LEU A 38 1.86 -4.94 14.60
CA LEU A 38 1.50 -3.87 15.53
C LEU A 38 1.87 -4.29 16.95
N ALA A 39 2.60 -3.44 17.67
CA ALA A 39 2.87 -3.61 19.09
C ALA A 39 2.86 -2.25 19.80
N GLU A 40 2.33 -2.21 21.02
CA GLU A 40 2.33 -1.01 21.87
C GLU A 40 1.70 0.23 21.20
N GLY A 41 0.68 0.02 20.35
CA GLY A 41 0.02 1.10 19.62
C GLY A 41 0.84 1.66 18.45
N ALA A 42 1.94 1.01 18.08
CA ALA A 42 2.82 1.39 16.98
C ALA A 42 2.95 0.26 15.94
N VAL A 43 3.27 0.65 14.70
CA VAL A 43 3.70 -0.29 13.65
C VAL A 43 5.15 -0.66 13.92
N THR A 44 5.44 -1.94 14.11
CA THR A 44 6.80 -2.45 14.37
C THR A 44 7.45 -3.06 13.15
N SER A 45 6.67 -3.61 12.22
CA SER A 45 7.16 -4.15 10.95
C SER A 45 6.15 -3.93 9.83
N VAL A 46 6.67 -3.85 8.60
CA VAL A 46 5.87 -3.83 7.37
C VAL A 46 6.60 -4.68 6.34
N GLU A 47 5.94 -5.70 5.82
CA GLU A 47 6.44 -6.55 4.75
C GLU A 47 5.47 -6.50 3.56
N LEU A 48 6.01 -6.22 2.36
CA LEU A 48 5.25 -6.32 1.12
C LEU A 48 5.57 -7.66 0.46
N VAL A 49 4.55 -8.50 0.30
CA VAL A 49 4.69 -9.85 -0.24
C VAL A 49 4.17 -9.87 -1.68
N ALA A 50 5.05 -10.22 -2.62
CA ALA A 50 4.67 -10.50 -3.99
C ALA A 50 3.99 -11.87 -4.09
N ILE A 51 2.91 -11.92 -4.85
CA ILE A 51 2.19 -13.13 -5.19
C ILE A 51 2.48 -13.37 -6.67
N ASP A 52 3.34 -14.35 -6.92
CA ASP A 52 3.58 -14.81 -8.28
C ASP A 52 2.34 -15.57 -8.77
N PRO A 53 1.90 -15.34 -10.02
CA PRO A 53 0.91 -16.20 -10.63
C PRO A 53 1.54 -17.60 -10.79
N GLU A 54 0.83 -18.62 -10.31
CA GLU A 54 1.14 -20.02 -10.65
C GLU A 54 1.13 -20.22 -12.18
#